data_AF-A0A925WJ41-F1
#
_entry.id   AF-A0A925WJ41-F1
#
_cell.length_a   1.000
_cell.length_b   1.000
_cell.length_c   1.000
_cell.angle_alpha   90.00
_cell.angle_beta   90.00
_cell.angle_gamma   90.00
#
_symmetry.space_group_name_H-M   'P 1'
#
loop_
_entity.id
_entity.type
_entity.pdbx_description
1 polymer ?
#
loop_
_entity_poly.entity_id
_entity_poly.type
_entity_poly.pdbx_seq_one_letter_code
_entity_poly.pdbx_strand_id
1 'polypeptide(L)'
;RASLLEKKPKMIYNHIGRAYGILANAHSISSKETMNLLSLLRLGVELELFPKTDGSLVDELFILTQPAHLQKSHSEKLSAEERDLLRADMLRERLKPVSRPVAKPGSSAAPGLDKSDKS
;
A
#
# COMPACT_ATOMS: atom_id res chain seq x y z
N ARG A 1 -15.13 -4.45 -11.75
CA ARG A 1 -14.44 -3.95 -10.52
C ARG A 1 -15.28 -2.96 -9.69
N ALA A 2 -16.29 -2.28 -10.25
CA ALA A 2 -17.13 -1.31 -9.54
C ALA A 2 -17.97 -1.87 -8.35
N SER A 3 -18.39 -3.15 -8.39
CA SER A 3 -19.32 -3.74 -7.41
C SER A 3 -18.79 -3.87 -5.97
N LEU A 4 -17.48 -3.85 -5.74
CA LEU A 4 -16.89 -3.94 -4.39
C LEU A 4 -16.89 -2.60 -3.65
N LEU A 5 -16.83 -1.48 -4.37
CA LEU A 5 -16.84 -0.13 -3.78
C LEU A 5 -18.21 0.21 -3.16
N GLU A 6 -19.30 -0.31 -3.73
CA GLU A 6 -20.66 0.00 -3.26
C GLU A 6 -21.02 -0.59 -1.89
N LYS A 7 -20.38 -1.68 -1.45
CA LYS A 7 -20.86 -2.41 -0.26
C LYS A 7 -20.10 -2.09 1.03
N LYS A 8 -18.79 -1.79 0.99
CA LYS A 8 -17.95 -1.57 2.20
C LYS A 8 -16.72 -0.65 1.97
N PRO A 9 -16.89 0.64 1.70
CA PRO A 9 -15.77 1.57 1.43
C PRO A 9 -14.76 1.67 2.59
N LYS A 10 -15.24 1.65 3.84
CA LYS A 10 -14.37 1.65 5.04
C LYS A 10 -13.42 0.44 5.09
N MET A 11 -13.86 -0.73 4.64
CA MET A 11 -13.02 -1.93 4.60
C MET A 11 -11.91 -1.79 3.56
N ILE A 12 -12.24 -1.25 2.38
CA ILE A 12 -11.26 -0.99 1.32
C ILE A 12 -10.20 0.00 1.82
N TYR A 13 -10.62 1.10 2.44
CA TYR A 13 -9.67 2.07 3.02
C TYR A 13 -8.80 1.45 4.11
N ASN A 14 -9.37 0.60 4.97
CA ASN A 14 -8.59 -0.13 5.97
C ASN A 14 -7.55 -1.06 5.32
N HIS A 15 -7.91 -1.82 4.29
CA HIS A 15 -6.97 -2.70 3.58
C HIS A 15 -5.85 -1.92 2.89
N ILE A 16 -6.17 -0.81 2.24
CA ILE A 16 -5.20 0.06 1.57
C ILE A 16 -4.26 0.71 2.60
N GLY A 17 -4.81 1.24 3.69
CA GLY A 17 -4.02 1.82 4.78
C GLY A 17 -3.07 0.82 5.43
N ARG A 18 -3.54 -0.41 5.69
CA ARG A 18 -2.68 -1.49 6.21
C ARG A 18 -1.60 -1.89 5.23
N ALA A 19 -1.93 -1.99 3.93
CA ALA A 19 -0.94 -2.33 2.91
C ALA A 19 0.18 -1.27 2.83
N TYR A 20 -0.20 0.01 2.79
CA TYR A 20 0.77 1.11 2.86
C TYR A 20 1.62 1.06 4.13
N GLY A 21 0.98 0.88 5.30
CA GLY A 21 1.68 0.81 6.58
C GLY A 21 2.71 -0.31 6.63
N ILE A 22 2.37 -1.50 6.15
CA ILE A 22 3.32 -2.64 6.09
C ILE A 22 4.45 -2.33 5.10
N LEU A 23 4.14 -1.93 3.86
CA LEU A 23 5.16 -1.65 2.84
C LEU A 23 6.14 -0.56 3.26
N ALA A 24 5.66 0.49 3.95
CA ALA A 24 6.48 1.63 4.37
C ALA A 24 7.30 1.36 5.65
N ASN A 25 7.02 0.30 6.42
CA ASN A 25 7.63 0.08 7.74
C ASN A 25 8.18 -1.33 7.98
N ALA A 26 7.86 -2.32 7.14
CA ALA A 26 8.37 -3.68 7.31
C ALA A 26 9.90 -3.72 7.21
N HIS A 27 10.52 -4.58 8.01
CA HIS A 27 11.97 -4.86 7.99
C HIS A 27 12.32 -6.20 7.30
N SER A 28 11.32 -7.04 7.04
CA SER A 28 11.43 -8.23 6.21
C SER A 28 10.08 -8.43 5.53
N ILE A 29 10.08 -8.70 4.22
CA ILE A 29 8.85 -8.95 3.48
C ILE A 29 9.09 -9.89 2.31
N SER A 30 8.28 -10.95 2.24
CA SER A 30 8.37 -11.92 1.16
C SER A 30 7.94 -11.35 -0.18
N SER A 31 8.40 -11.96 -1.27
CA SER A 31 7.98 -11.57 -2.63
C SER A 31 6.46 -11.69 -2.79
N LYS A 32 5.84 -12.77 -2.28
CA LYS A 32 4.39 -13.00 -2.40
C LYS A 32 3.58 -11.94 -1.65
N GLU A 33 3.99 -11.64 -0.43
CA GLU A 33 3.33 -10.60 0.37
C GLU A 33 3.46 -9.24 -0.30
N THR A 34 4.65 -8.90 -0.78
CA THR A 34 4.90 -7.64 -1.51
C THR A 34 3.95 -7.47 -2.69
N MET A 35 3.81 -8.49 -3.53
CA MET A 35 2.91 -8.43 -4.70
C MET A 35 1.45 -8.17 -4.30
N ASN A 36 0.98 -8.82 -3.24
CA ASN A 36 -0.38 -8.65 -2.74
C ASN A 36 -0.60 -7.22 -2.21
N LEU A 37 0.35 -6.70 -1.43
CA LEU A 37 0.24 -5.37 -0.84
C LEU A 37 0.42 -4.25 -1.89
N LEU A 38 1.34 -4.40 -2.85
CA LEU A 38 1.47 -3.47 -3.97
C LEU A 38 0.21 -3.43 -4.83
N SER A 39 -0.51 -4.54 -4.97
CA SER A 39 -1.80 -4.57 -5.67
C SER A 39 -2.86 -3.71 -4.96
N LEU A 40 -2.87 -3.72 -3.62
CA LEU A 40 -3.74 -2.86 -2.83
C LEU A 40 -3.29 -1.39 -2.88
N LEU A 41 -1.98 -1.13 -2.88
CA LEU A 41 -1.43 0.21 -3.03
C LEU A 41 -1.83 0.81 -4.39
N ARG A 42 -1.69 0.03 -5.47
CA ARG A 42 -2.11 0.41 -6.83
C ARG A 42 -3.59 0.78 -6.88
N LEU A 43 -4.45 -0.06 -6.28
CA LEU A 43 -5.87 0.26 -6.17
C LEU A 43 -6.10 1.58 -5.43
N GLY A 44 -5.36 1.87 -4.36
CA GLY A 44 -5.49 3.15 -3.66
C GLY A 44 -5.03 4.35 -4.48
N VAL A 45 -4.02 4.20 -5.34
CA VAL A 45 -3.62 5.24 -6.30
C VAL A 45 -4.70 5.43 -7.37
N GLU A 46 -5.25 4.34 -7.93
CA GLU A 46 -6.36 4.38 -8.89
C GLU A 46 -7.62 5.05 -8.30
N LEU A 47 -7.83 4.94 -6.98
CA LEU A 47 -8.92 5.61 -6.24
C LEU A 47 -8.58 7.04 -5.80
N GLU A 48 -7.39 7.53 -6.14
CA GLU A 48 -6.85 8.85 -5.76
C GLU A 48 -6.77 9.08 -4.25
N LEU A 49 -6.46 8.03 -3.48
CA LEU A 49 -6.30 8.11 -2.02
C LEU A 49 -4.92 8.60 -1.60
N PHE A 50 -3.94 8.58 -2.50
CA PHE A 50 -2.56 9.00 -2.27
C PHE A 50 -2.30 10.31 -3.02
N PRO A 51 -2.47 11.48 -2.37
CA PRO A 51 -2.25 12.76 -3.02
C PRO A 51 -0.81 12.84 -3.52
N LYS A 52 -0.62 13.35 -4.74
CA LYS A 52 0.71 13.60 -5.35
C LYS A 52 1.56 12.34 -5.59
N THR A 53 0.96 11.15 -5.52
CA THR A 53 1.65 9.90 -5.87
C THR A 53 1.31 9.51 -7.30
N ASP A 54 2.33 9.35 -8.14
CA ASP A 54 2.18 8.86 -9.50
C ASP A 54 2.02 7.32 -9.48
N GLY A 55 1.12 6.80 -10.31
CA GLY A 55 0.97 5.36 -10.53
C GLY A 55 2.25 4.71 -11.06
N SER A 56 3.09 5.48 -11.77
CA SER A 56 4.40 5.02 -12.26
C SER A 56 5.31 4.49 -11.15
N LEU A 57 5.24 5.07 -9.94
CA LEU A 57 6.01 4.59 -8.78
C LEU A 57 5.60 3.17 -8.40
N VAL A 58 4.30 2.87 -8.38
CA VAL A 58 3.81 1.55 -7.98
C VAL A 58 4.19 0.50 -9.03
N ASP A 59 4.08 0.85 -10.32
CA ASP A 59 4.49 -0.02 -11.41
C ASP A 59 6.02 -0.28 -11.38
N GLU A 60 6.83 0.73 -11.04
CA GLU A 60 8.27 0.58 -10.82
C GLU A 60 8.57 -0.38 -9.65
N LEU A 61 7.86 -0.23 -8.52
CA LEU A 61 8.02 -1.09 -7.35
C LEU A 61 7.71 -2.56 -7.67
N PHE A 62 6.75 -2.84 -8.55
CA PHE A 62 6.48 -4.21 -9.01
C PHE A 62 7.67 -4.85 -9.73
N ILE A 63 8.46 -4.06 -10.45
CA ILE A 63 9.63 -4.54 -11.20
C ILE A 63 10.81 -4.71 -10.24
N LEU A 64 11.11 -3.68 -9.45
CA LEU A 64 12.29 -3.64 -8.59
C LEU A 64 12.23 -4.67 -7.46
N THR A 65 11.05 -5.00 -6.95
CA THR A 65 10.90 -5.95 -5.83
C THR A 65 11.02 -7.42 -6.26
N GLN A 66 11.14 -7.70 -7.56
CA GLN A 66 11.30 -9.05 -8.06
C GLN A 66 12.65 -9.64 -7.66
N PRO A 67 12.72 -10.95 -7.37
CA PRO A 67 13.97 -11.62 -6.99
C PRO A 67 15.12 -11.38 -7.97
N ALA A 68 14.84 -11.38 -9.28
CA ALA A 68 15.85 -11.17 -10.32
C ALA A 68 16.44 -9.76 -10.30
N HIS A 69 15.64 -8.74 -9.96
CA HIS A 69 16.14 -7.36 -9.84
C HIS A 69 16.98 -7.18 -8.59
N LEU A 70 16.53 -7.71 -7.45
CA LEU A 70 17.29 -7.70 -6.20
C LEU A 70 18.61 -8.47 -6.32
N GLN A 71 18.65 -9.55 -7.10
CA GLN A 71 19.89 -10.30 -7.33
C GLN A 71 20.88 -9.52 -8.21
N LYS A 72 20.41 -8.71 -9.17
CA LYS A 72 21.30 -7.98 -10.10
C LYS A 72 22.19 -6.94 -9.42
N SER A 73 21.79 -6.43 -8.26
CA SER A 73 22.60 -5.49 -7.48
C SER A 73 23.68 -6.16 -6.62
N HIS A 74 23.76 -7.50 -6.61
CA HIS A 74 24.71 -8.25 -5.80
C HIS A 74 25.51 -9.26 -6.65
N SER A 75 26.82 -9.29 -6.41
CA SER A 75 27.75 -10.21 -7.06
C SER A 75 27.58 -11.66 -6.62
N GLU A 76 27.13 -11.89 -5.39
CA GLU A 76 26.90 -13.22 -4.82
C GLU A 76 25.41 -13.56 -4.80
N LYS A 77 25.10 -14.87 -4.85
CA LYS A 77 23.72 -15.36 -4.83
C LYS A 77 23.10 -15.12 -3.46
N LEU A 78 22.06 -14.30 -3.42
CA LEU A 78 21.33 -14.01 -2.18
C LEU A 78 20.51 -15.23 -1.74
N SER A 79 20.40 -15.43 -0.43
CA SER A 79 19.42 -16.31 0.19
C SER A 79 18.00 -15.74 0.06
N ALA A 80 16.98 -16.53 0.43
CA ALA A 80 15.60 -16.04 0.46
C ALA A 80 15.42 -14.94 1.52
N GLU A 81 16.01 -15.12 2.69
CA GLU A 81 15.93 -14.18 3.81
C GLU A 81 16.62 -12.84 3.47
N GLU A 82 17.84 -12.87 2.92
CA GLU A 82 18.53 -11.64 2.50
C GLU A 82 17.74 -10.87 1.44
N ARG A 83 17.11 -11.56 0.49
CA ARG A 83 16.21 -10.90 -0.48
C ARG A 83 15.01 -10.26 0.20
N ASP A 84 14.45 -10.89 1.23
CA ASP A 84 13.29 -10.37 1.94
C ASP A 84 13.63 -9.12 2.77
N LEU A 85 14.83 -9.07 3.35
CA LEU A 85 15.38 -7.89 4.02
C LEU A 85 15.65 -6.75 3.02
N LEU A 86 16.38 -7.03 1.94
CA LEU A 86 16.71 -6.03 0.91
C LEU A 86 15.45 -5.46 0.23
N ARG A 87 14.45 -6.31 -0.02
CA ARG A 87 13.15 -5.88 -0.55
C ARG A 87 12.47 -4.90 0.40
N ALA A 88 12.45 -5.22 1.68
CA ALA A 88 11.85 -4.37 2.69
C ALA A 88 12.56 -3.01 2.75
N ASP A 89 13.89 -3.00 2.78
CA ASP A 89 14.69 -1.76 2.80
C ASP A 89 14.42 -0.88 1.58
N MET A 90 14.44 -1.48 0.39
CA MET A 90 14.16 -0.75 -0.86
C MET A 90 12.73 -0.19 -0.87
N LEU A 91 11.73 -0.95 -0.42
CA LEU A 91 10.35 -0.49 -0.32
C LEU A 91 10.22 0.72 0.61
N ARG A 92 10.83 0.66 1.80
CA ARG A 92 10.82 1.78 2.75
C ARG A 92 11.45 3.02 2.13
N GLU A 93 12.61 2.89 1.51
CA GLU A 93 13.30 4.02 0.85
C GLU A 93 12.46 4.65 -0.26
N ARG A 94 11.89 3.83 -1.15
CA ARG A 94 11.08 4.32 -2.28
C ARG A 94 9.73 4.90 -1.87
N LEU A 95 9.20 4.51 -0.71
CA LEU A 95 7.93 5.02 -0.18
C LEU A 95 8.06 6.24 0.73
N LYS A 96 9.28 6.68 1.10
CA LYS A 96 9.51 7.94 1.84
C LYS A 96 8.78 9.17 1.27
N PRO A 97 8.75 9.42 -0.05
CA PRO A 97 8.03 10.59 -0.60
C PRO A 97 6.50 10.39 -0.65
N VAL A 98 6.00 9.17 -0.43
CA VAL A 98 4.57 8.86 -0.52
C VAL A 98 3.89 9.24 0.78
N SER A 99 2.98 10.20 0.70
CA SER A 99 2.14 10.60 1.83
C SER A 99 1.13 9.50 2.18
N ARG A 100 0.75 9.41 3.46
CA ARG A 100 -0.28 8.47 3.92
C ARG A 100 -1.59 8.60 3.13
N PRO A 101 -2.34 7.50 2.92
CA PRO A 101 -3.61 7.57 2.21
C PRO A 101 -4.64 8.36 3.01
N VAL A 102 -5.42 9.19 2.33
CA VAL A 102 -6.50 10.00 2.93
C VAL A 102 -7.83 9.52 2.37
N ALA A 103 -8.78 9.22 3.26
CA ALA A 103 -10.14 8.90 2.83
C ALA A 103 -10.78 10.14 2.19
N LYS A 104 -11.39 9.98 1.00
CA LYS A 104 -12.11 11.08 0.36
C LYS A 104 -13.26 11.55 1.27
N PRO A 105 -13.39 12.86 1.57
CA PRO A 105 -14.44 13.38 2.45
C PRO A 105 -15.88 13.24 1.92
N GLY A 106 -16.13 12.53 0.82
CA GLY A 106 -17.47 12.32 0.24
C GLY A 106 -18.14 10.97 0.51
N SER A 107 -17.48 10.01 1.19
CA SER A 107 -18.04 8.65 1.44
C SER A 107 -18.62 8.46 2.84
N SER A 108 -18.65 9.48 3.70
CA SER A 108 -19.31 9.45 5.00
C SER A 108 -20.43 10.48 5.09
N ALA A 109 -21.42 10.39 4.20
CA ALA A 109 -22.77 10.80 4.57
C ALA A 109 -23.40 9.65 5.38
N ALA A 110 -23.07 9.58 6.67
CA ALA A 110 -23.93 8.94 7.64
C ALA A 110 -24.46 10.07 8.54
N PRO A 111 -25.69 10.57 8.29
CA PRO A 111 -26.34 11.47 9.24
C PRO A 111 -26.84 10.64 10.42
N GLY A 112 -26.67 11.16 11.64
CA GLY A 112 -27.39 10.66 12.82
C GLY A 112 -26.52 9.98 13.87
N LEU A 113 -25.87 10.81 14.69
CA LEU A 113 -25.81 10.58 16.14
C LEU A 113 -25.96 11.95 16.80
N ASP A 114 -27.11 12.56 16.57
CA ASP A 114 -27.65 13.55 17.50
C ASP A 114 -28.12 12.75 18.73
N LYS A 115 -27.29 12.68 19.77
CA LYS A 115 -27.79 12.39 21.10
C LYS A 115 -28.26 13.72 21.66
N SER A 116 -29.51 14.05 21.36
CA SER A 116 -30.26 15.02 22.14
C SER A 116 -30.60 14.37 23.48
N ASP A 117 -29.68 14.48 24.45
CA ASP A 117 -30.02 14.34 25.87
C ASP A 117 -30.89 15.55 26.24
N LYS A 118 -32.21 15.38 26.16
CA LYS A 118 -33.15 16.29 26.81
C LYS A 118 -33.16 16.00 28.30
N SER A 119 -33.00 17.10 29.03
CA SER A 119 -33.18 17.30 30.47
C SER A 119 -34.54 16.83 30.99
#